data_AF-A0A1J5P2M9-F1
#
_entry.id   AF-A0A1J5P2M9-F1
#
_cell.length_a   1.000
_cell.length_b   1.000
_cell.length_c   1.000
_cell.angle_alpha   90.00
_cell.angle_beta   90.00
_cell.angle_gamma   90.00
#
_symmetry.space_group_name_H-M   'P 1'
#
loop_
_entity.id
_entity.type
_entity.pdbx_description
1 polymer ?
#
loop_
_entity_poly.entity_id
_entity_poly.type
_entity_poly.pdbx_seq_one_letter_code
_entity_poly.pdbx_strand_id
1 'polypeptide(L)'
;MRLSAGGISRRCTSDESGAIFILTAAVVVMLTLLFAGVAEFGRALIIREQTQTASDAAALAAATSGVHRWVKIDVVTDRGQEEHCSKDTCWCSSCGTVTISGIVGDERRLIDEGGWRDFCAPPCSCGGGSCWFNVDDRWVTYDITSGVWGTDPAQIAKVENDMTEAVRQALAWAAYPYQDSVARVLAGRDLYSMNAVINDWSSWWYAWREANWLCQESCDYCRWDERYHEGACTECERCQHEASYAFDKLSRKRGWVQQVIGQIEAIKRANQQGGLPSVDMFADDAAHAFYAANTPPMGKLSWIWKLVVHESRNDPYYPSVTVYGRTLFNGLFARLFNVFQDQYSVDACGQGGTFYRDPKSQTGDYTGPVNDVGKWTKAPPDACWKD
;
A
#
# COMPACT_ATOMS: atom_id res chain seq x y z
N MET A 1 17.24 -16.52 -82.11
CA MET A 1 15.95 -17.02 -82.64
C MET A 1 15.10 -17.51 -81.48
N ARG A 2 13.87 -17.01 -81.37
CA ARG A 2 12.92 -17.27 -80.28
C ARG A 2 12.33 -18.68 -80.40
N LEU A 3 12.43 -19.50 -79.36
CA LEU A 3 11.61 -20.70 -79.20
C LEU A 3 10.36 -20.31 -78.40
N SER A 4 9.25 -20.18 -79.12
CA SER A 4 7.91 -19.98 -78.58
C SER A 4 7.37 -21.31 -78.05
N ALA A 5 7.32 -21.47 -76.74
CA ALA A 5 6.58 -22.53 -76.06
C ALA A 5 5.19 -22.00 -75.69
N GLY A 6 4.37 -21.74 -76.71
CA GLY A 6 3.00 -21.20 -76.57
C GLY A 6 1.94 -22.09 -77.22
N GLY A 7 2.10 -23.43 -77.12
CA GLY A 7 1.32 -24.39 -77.92
C GLY A 7 0.30 -25.26 -77.17
N ILE A 8 0.13 -25.11 -75.84
CA ILE A 8 -0.75 -26.01 -75.06
C ILE A 8 -2.12 -25.35 -74.74
N SER A 9 -2.27 -24.03 -74.83
CA SER A 9 -3.39 -23.34 -74.16
C SER A 9 -4.73 -23.21 -74.92
N ARG A 10 -4.83 -23.64 -76.19
CA ARG A 10 -6.04 -23.36 -77.01
C ARG A 10 -6.91 -24.56 -77.40
N ARG A 11 -6.44 -25.80 -77.26
CA ARG A 11 -7.24 -27.00 -77.59
C ARG A 11 -7.94 -27.64 -76.39
N CYS A 12 -7.54 -27.30 -75.16
CA CYS A 12 -8.18 -27.81 -73.94
C CYS A 12 -9.26 -26.89 -73.38
N THR A 13 -9.68 -25.83 -74.07
CA THR A 13 -10.69 -24.88 -73.56
C THR A 13 -11.96 -24.82 -74.42
N SER A 14 -12.05 -25.61 -75.50
CA SER A 14 -13.23 -25.64 -76.39
C SER A 14 -14.06 -26.93 -76.32
N ASP A 15 -13.75 -27.83 -75.37
CA ASP A 15 -14.49 -29.07 -75.11
C ASP A 15 -14.99 -29.08 -73.67
N GLU A 16 -16.10 -29.78 -73.36
CA GLU A 16 -16.67 -29.92 -72.01
C GLU A 16 -15.61 -30.38 -70.98
N SER A 17 -14.63 -31.17 -71.41
CA SER A 17 -13.45 -31.61 -70.66
C SER A 17 -12.57 -30.46 -70.14
N GLY A 18 -12.52 -29.35 -70.87
CA GLY A 18 -11.76 -28.14 -70.54
C GLY A 18 -12.40 -27.30 -69.44
N ALA A 19 -13.72 -27.20 -69.48
CA ALA A 19 -14.50 -26.57 -68.43
C ALA A 19 -14.33 -27.30 -67.10
N ILE A 20 -14.32 -28.65 -67.13
CA ILE A 20 -14.06 -29.50 -65.96
C ILE A 20 -12.67 -29.23 -65.37
N PHE A 21 -11.64 -29.09 -66.20
CA PHE A 21 -10.28 -28.80 -65.71
C PHE A 21 -10.18 -27.44 -65.03
N ILE A 22 -10.77 -26.39 -65.62
CA ILE A 22 -10.79 -25.04 -65.04
C ILE A 22 -11.58 -25.01 -63.73
N LEU A 23 -12.76 -25.65 -63.69
CA LEU A 23 -13.57 -25.78 -62.47
C LEU A 23 -12.82 -26.52 -61.38
N THR A 24 -12.16 -27.64 -61.71
CA THR A 24 -11.38 -28.43 -60.74
C THR A 24 -10.21 -27.61 -60.19
N ALA A 25 -9.47 -26.91 -61.05
CA ALA A 25 -8.39 -26.03 -60.62
C ALA A 25 -8.90 -24.89 -59.72
N ALA A 26 -10.04 -24.27 -60.06
CA ALA A 26 -10.65 -23.24 -59.24
C ALA A 26 -11.09 -23.77 -57.86
N VAL A 27 -11.71 -24.95 -57.81
CA VAL A 27 -12.11 -25.61 -56.56
C VAL A 27 -10.89 -25.95 -55.71
N VAL A 28 -9.82 -26.48 -56.31
CA VAL A 28 -8.58 -26.79 -55.58
C VAL A 28 -7.96 -25.53 -54.98
N VAL A 29 -7.88 -24.43 -55.75
CA VAL A 29 -7.38 -23.15 -55.23
C VAL A 29 -8.27 -22.62 -54.10
N MET A 30 -9.60 -22.70 -54.26
CA MET A 30 -10.55 -22.28 -53.22
C MET A 30 -10.39 -23.09 -51.93
N LEU A 31 -10.31 -24.42 -52.05
CA LEU A 31 -10.09 -25.31 -50.89
C LEU A 31 -8.74 -25.05 -50.23
N THR A 32 -7.69 -24.77 -51.01
CA THR A 32 -6.36 -24.43 -50.50
C THR A 32 -6.37 -23.10 -49.73
N LEU A 33 -7.06 -22.08 -50.25
CA LEU A 33 -7.24 -20.79 -49.57
C LEU A 33 -8.04 -20.94 -48.28
N LEU A 34 -9.11 -21.75 -48.28
CA LEU A 34 -9.91 -22.03 -47.08
C LEU A 34 -9.07 -22.77 -46.03
N PHE A 35 -8.32 -23.78 -46.42
CA PHE A 35 -7.42 -24.51 -45.52
C PHE A 35 -6.36 -23.57 -44.93
N ALA A 36 -5.70 -22.77 -45.77
CA ALA A 36 -4.72 -21.77 -45.31
C ALA A 36 -5.35 -20.77 -44.33
N GLY A 37 -6.56 -20.28 -44.62
CA GLY A 37 -7.29 -19.38 -43.74
C GLY A 37 -7.62 -19.98 -42.37
N VAL A 38 -8.11 -21.22 -42.34
CA VAL A 38 -8.43 -21.92 -41.08
C VAL A 38 -7.17 -22.20 -40.27
N ALA A 39 -6.07 -22.58 -40.92
CA ALA A 39 -4.79 -22.84 -40.25
C ALA A 39 -4.17 -21.56 -39.67
N GLU A 40 -4.18 -20.44 -40.40
CA GLU A 40 -3.73 -19.14 -39.90
C GLU A 40 -4.58 -18.66 -38.72
N PHE A 41 -5.91 -18.79 -38.84
CA PHE A 41 -6.82 -18.39 -37.78
C PHE A 41 -6.61 -19.25 -36.51
N GLY A 42 -6.48 -20.56 -36.65
CA GLY A 42 -6.20 -21.47 -35.53
C GLY A 42 -4.89 -21.11 -34.83
N ARG A 43 -3.84 -20.79 -35.60
CA ARG A 43 -2.57 -20.34 -35.03
C ARG A 43 -2.68 -19.00 -34.32
N ALA A 44 -3.40 -18.04 -34.91
CA ALA A 44 -3.64 -16.74 -34.29
C ALA A 44 -4.38 -16.87 -32.95
N LEU A 45 -5.37 -17.78 -32.86
CA LEU A 45 -6.06 -18.07 -31.61
C LEU A 45 -5.12 -18.67 -30.55
N ILE A 46 -4.28 -19.63 -30.91
CA ILE A 46 -3.30 -20.22 -29.97
C ILE A 46 -2.35 -19.15 -29.43
N ILE A 47 -1.80 -18.31 -30.30
CA ILE A 47 -0.87 -17.26 -29.89
C ILE A 47 -1.61 -16.24 -29.01
N ARG A 48 -2.86 -15.88 -29.34
CA ARG A 48 -3.68 -14.99 -28.50
C ARG A 48 -3.89 -15.55 -27.09
N GLU A 49 -4.23 -16.82 -26.93
CA GLU A 49 -4.40 -17.47 -25.62
C GLU A 49 -3.09 -17.50 -24.82
N GLN A 50 -1.95 -17.70 -25.50
CA GLN A 50 -0.63 -17.63 -24.86
C GLN A 50 -0.28 -16.20 -24.44
N THR A 51 -0.57 -15.19 -25.27
CA THR A 51 -0.38 -13.78 -24.91
C THR A 51 -1.29 -13.40 -23.75
N GLN A 52 -2.54 -13.90 -23.72
CA GLN A 52 -3.46 -13.72 -22.61
C GLN A 52 -2.91 -14.31 -21.31
N THR A 53 -2.40 -15.54 -21.35
CA THR A 53 -1.77 -16.19 -20.19
C THR A 53 -0.58 -15.38 -19.68
N ALA A 54 0.24 -14.84 -20.58
CA ALA A 54 1.38 -13.98 -20.21
C ALA A 54 0.92 -12.67 -19.55
N SER A 55 -0.11 -12.02 -20.11
CA SER A 55 -0.72 -10.81 -19.54
C SER A 55 -1.34 -11.05 -18.17
N ASP A 56 -2.07 -12.15 -17.98
CA ASP A 56 -2.68 -12.50 -16.70
C ASP A 56 -1.63 -12.80 -15.62
N ALA A 57 -0.57 -13.53 -15.98
CA ALA A 57 0.55 -13.80 -15.08
C ALA A 57 1.28 -12.51 -14.67
N ALA A 58 1.51 -11.62 -15.64
CA ALA A 58 2.14 -10.33 -15.39
C ALA A 58 1.28 -9.43 -14.51
N ALA A 59 -0.03 -9.36 -14.76
CA ALA A 59 -0.96 -8.56 -13.99
C ALA A 59 -1.09 -9.07 -12.55
N LEU A 60 -1.13 -10.39 -12.34
CA LEU A 60 -1.11 -11.00 -11.01
C LEU A 60 0.21 -10.72 -10.28
N ALA A 61 1.34 -10.85 -10.96
CA ALA A 61 2.65 -10.53 -10.38
C ALA A 61 2.70 -9.07 -9.95
N ALA A 62 2.32 -8.14 -10.83
CA ALA A 62 2.25 -6.72 -10.53
C ALA A 62 1.32 -6.41 -9.34
N ALA A 63 0.17 -7.09 -9.26
CA ALA A 63 -0.78 -6.93 -8.17
C ALA A 63 -0.38 -7.63 -6.87
N THR A 64 0.75 -8.34 -6.81
CA THR A 64 1.21 -9.06 -5.60
C THR A 64 2.61 -8.63 -5.14
N SER A 65 3.48 -8.22 -6.06
CA SER A 65 4.79 -7.67 -5.75
C SER A 65 4.71 -6.18 -5.43
N GLY A 66 5.37 -5.74 -4.35
CA GLY A 66 5.41 -4.31 -3.99
C GLY A 66 4.06 -3.75 -3.52
N VAL A 67 3.24 -4.58 -2.87
CA VAL A 67 1.94 -4.20 -2.34
C VAL A 67 2.06 -3.83 -0.86
N HIS A 68 1.63 -2.63 -0.50
CA HIS A 68 1.52 -2.21 0.90
C HIS A 68 0.06 -2.19 1.32
N ARG A 69 -0.25 -2.89 2.40
CA ARG A 69 -1.58 -2.91 3.02
C ARG A 69 -1.56 -1.95 4.19
N TRP A 70 -2.32 -0.89 4.10
CA TRP A 70 -2.43 0.13 5.14
C TRP A 70 -3.72 -0.06 5.92
N VAL A 71 -3.65 0.26 7.20
CA VAL A 71 -4.80 0.21 8.11
C VAL A 71 -4.83 1.45 8.97
N LYS A 72 -6.05 1.93 9.22
CA LYS A 72 -6.36 2.93 10.23
C LYS A 72 -7.10 2.26 11.36
N ILE A 73 -6.58 2.41 12.57
CA ILE A 73 -7.14 1.83 13.79
C ILE A 73 -7.35 2.90 14.86
N ASP A 74 -8.25 2.58 15.79
CA ASP A 74 -8.39 3.26 17.06
C ASP A 74 -7.99 2.28 18.17
N VAL A 75 -7.11 2.70 19.07
CA VAL A 75 -6.66 1.88 20.20
C VAL A 75 -7.41 2.32 21.45
N VAL A 76 -8.08 1.36 22.08
CA VAL A 76 -8.86 1.58 23.30
C VAL A 76 -8.18 0.84 24.45
N THR A 77 -7.96 1.55 25.55
CA THR A 77 -7.41 1.00 26.78
C THR A 77 -8.39 1.19 27.93
N ASP A 78 -8.94 0.11 28.44
CA ASP A 78 -9.50 0.08 29.79
C ASP A 78 -8.35 0.03 30.78
N ARG A 79 -8.21 1.09 31.58
CA ARG A 79 -7.09 1.21 32.54
C ARG A 79 -7.32 0.42 33.82
N GLY A 80 -8.46 -0.25 33.96
CA GLY A 80 -8.79 -1.06 35.13
C GLY A 80 -9.15 -0.19 36.32
N GLN A 81 -8.58 -0.49 37.48
CA GLN A 81 -8.92 0.18 38.73
C GLN A 81 -7.71 0.80 39.44
N GLU A 82 -7.93 1.93 40.11
CA GLU A 82 -6.97 2.63 40.97
C GLU A 82 -7.39 2.53 42.43
N GLU A 83 -6.40 2.38 43.30
CA GLU A 83 -6.60 2.30 44.74
C GLU A 83 -6.85 3.69 45.35
N HIS A 84 -7.97 3.83 46.05
CA HIS A 84 -8.26 4.97 46.89
C HIS A 84 -8.23 4.54 48.35
N CYS A 85 -7.28 5.10 49.10
CA CYS A 85 -7.17 4.86 50.52
C CYS A 85 -7.77 6.01 51.33
N SER A 86 -8.71 5.67 52.21
CA SER A 86 -9.09 6.47 53.37
C SER A 86 -8.25 6.08 54.59
N LYS A 87 -8.42 6.78 55.72
CA LYS A 87 -7.67 6.50 56.96
C LYS A 87 -7.83 5.05 57.48
N ASP A 88 -8.97 4.41 57.17
CA ASP A 88 -9.34 3.12 57.76
C ASP A 88 -9.57 2.01 56.71
N THR A 89 -9.73 2.35 55.43
CA THR A 89 -10.00 1.38 54.36
C THR A 89 -9.44 1.85 53.01
N CYS A 90 -8.94 0.93 52.20
CA CYS A 90 -8.62 1.15 50.79
C CYS A 90 -9.62 0.40 49.91
N TRP A 91 -10.07 1.01 48.82
CA TRP A 91 -10.92 0.38 47.82
C TRP A 91 -10.44 0.73 46.41
N CYS A 92 -10.68 -0.17 45.46
CA CYS A 92 -10.34 0.07 44.06
C CYS A 92 -11.54 0.70 43.34
N SER A 93 -11.30 1.76 42.57
CA SER A 93 -12.31 2.44 41.74
C SER A 93 -11.88 2.48 40.28
N SER A 94 -12.81 2.55 39.34
CA SER A 94 -12.48 2.51 37.90
C SER A 94 -11.71 3.75 37.46
N CYS A 95 -10.61 3.53 36.72
CA CYS A 95 -9.82 4.57 36.08
C CYS A 95 -10.40 5.11 34.78
N GLY A 96 -11.50 4.52 34.31
CA GLY A 96 -12.10 4.81 33.02
C GLY A 96 -11.29 4.27 31.83
N THR A 97 -11.76 4.66 30.65
CA THR A 97 -11.26 4.19 29.36
C THR A 97 -10.60 5.32 28.60
N VAL A 98 -9.47 5.03 27.96
CA VAL A 98 -8.75 5.95 27.08
C VAL A 98 -8.84 5.44 25.65
N THR A 99 -9.19 6.32 24.72
CA THR A 99 -9.19 6.01 23.28
C THR A 99 -8.21 6.92 22.58
N ILE A 100 -7.25 6.34 21.86
CA ILE A 100 -6.36 7.04 20.94
C ILE A 100 -6.79 6.67 19.52
N SER A 101 -7.40 7.63 18.82
CA SER A 101 -7.96 7.43 17.49
C SER A 101 -7.01 7.88 16.38
N GLY A 102 -7.26 7.40 15.17
CA GLY A 102 -6.60 7.92 13.96
C GLY A 102 -5.21 7.34 13.68
N ILE A 103 -4.90 6.17 14.24
CA ILE A 103 -3.59 5.55 14.10
C ILE A 103 -3.51 4.86 12.73
N VAL A 104 -2.64 5.34 11.85
CA VAL A 104 -2.39 4.82 10.52
C VAL A 104 -1.03 4.14 10.44
N GLY A 105 -0.97 2.95 9.86
CA GLY A 105 0.29 2.26 9.61
C GLY A 105 0.14 1.08 8.65
N ASP A 106 1.28 0.49 8.29
CA ASP A 106 1.31 -0.77 7.56
C ASP A 106 0.68 -1.89 8.40
N GLU A 107 -0.24 -2.64 7.83
CA GLU A 107 -1.05 -3.66 8.52
C GLU A 107 -0.16 -4.72 9.18
N ARG A 108 0.91 -5.14 8.49
CA ARG A 108 1.82 -6.15 9.03
C ARG A 108 2.52 -5.63 10.28
N ARG A 109 3.06 -4.41 10.25
CA ARG A 109 3.75 -3.85 11.44
C ARG A 109 2.79 -3.46 12.56
N LEU A 110 1.70 -2.80 12.19
CA LEU A 110 0.79 -2.21 13.15
C LEU A 110 -0.09 -3.27 13.82
N ILE A 111 -0.58 -4.27 13.07
CA ILE A 111 -1.45 -5.33 13.59
C ILE A 111 -0.70 -6.65 13.80
N ASP A 112 -0.11 -7.24 12.75
CA ASP A 112 0.42 -8.61 12.82
C ASP A 112 1.62 -8.71 13.77
N GLU A 113 2.51 -7.71 13.76
CA GLU A 113 3.69 -7.61 14.64
C GLU A 113 3.35 -6.94 16.00
N GLY A 114 2.10 -6.49 16.20
CA GLY A 114 1.63 -5.94 17.47
C GLY A 114 2.03 -4.49 17.76
N GLY A 115 2.43 -3.71 16.75
CA GLY A 115 2.83 -2.30 16.92
C GLY A 115 1.74 -1.39 17.53
N TRP A 116 0.46 -1.76 17.42
CA TRP A 116 -0.65 -1.04 18.05
C TRP A 116 -0.52 -0.96 19.58
N ARG A 117 0.20 -1.90 20.21
CA ARG A 117 0.41 -1.95 21.66
C ARG A 117 1.19 -0.76 22.19
N ASP A 118 1.99 -0.10 21.36
CA ASP A 118 2.74 1.09 21.76
C ASP A 118 1.84 2.30 22.06
N PHE A 119 0.58 2.26 21.60
CA PHE A 119 -0.45 3.26 21.86
C PHE A 119 -1.33 2.92 23.07
N CYS A 120 -1.10 1.79 23.76
CA CYS A 120 -1.84 1.46 24.97
C CYS A 120 -1.46 2.38 26.14
N ALA A 121 -2.45 2.85 26.89
CA ALA A 121 -2.22 3.55 28.15
C ALA A 121 -1.75 2.56 29.24
N PRO A 122 -0.93 2.99 30.21
CA PRO A 122 -0.54 2.13 31.33
C PRO A 122 -1.75 1.82 32.23
N PRO A 123 -1.85 0.58 32.76
CA PRO A 123 -2.91 0.20 33.68
C PRO A 123 -2.76 0.93 35.02
N CYS A 124 -3.85 1.03 35.75
CA CYS A 124 -3.88 1.58 37.11
C CYS A 124 -3.39 0.59 38.17
N SER A 125 -3.17 1.10 39.39
CA SER A 125 -2.46 0.39 40.47
C SER A 125 -3.14 -0.89 40.97
N CYS A 126 -4.47 -0.98 40.94
CA CYS A 126 -5.19 -2.21 41.31
C CYS A 126 -5.29 -3.23 40.17
N GLY A 127 -4.85 -2.91 38.95
CA GLY A 127 -4.92 -3.78 37.79
C GLY A 127 -6.32 -3.94 37.20
N GLY A 128 -6.53 -5.03 36.44
CA GLY A 128 -7.82 -5.37 35.82
C GLY A 128 -8.11 -4.71 34.46
N GLY A 129 -7.15 -3.98 33.88
CA GLY A 129 -7.30 -3.33 32.59
C GLY A 129 -7.03 -4.23 31.38
N SER A 130 -7.49 -3.82 30.21
CA SER A 130 -7.23 -4.45 28.92
C SER A 130 -7.00 -3.39 27.84
N CYS A 131 -6.26 -3.74 26.79
CA CYS A 131 -6.03 -2.86 25.65
C CYS A 131 -6.32 -3.63 24.37
N TRP A 132 -7.07 -3.01 23.46
CA TRP A 132 -7.50 -3.58 22.19
C TRP A 132 -7.55 -2.51 21.11
N PHE A 133 -7.73 -2.92 19.86
CA PHE A 133 -7.90 -2.01 18.73
C PHE A 133 -9.15 -2.31 17.94
N ASN A 134 -9.67 -1.26 17.30
CA ASN A 134 -10.78 -1.31 16.36
C ASN A 134 -10.29 -0.84 14.99
N VAL A 135 -10.69 -1.54 13.93
CA VAL A 135 -10.32 -1.18 12.55
C VAL A 135 -11.33 -0.17 12.01
N ASP A 136 -10.88 1.05 11.70
CA ASP A 136 -11.69 2.11 11.09
C ASP A 136 -11.66 2.01 9.56
N ASP A 137 -10.46 1.90 8.98
CA ASP A 137 -10.28 1.90 7.53
C ASP A 137 -9.12 1.01 7.09
N ARG A 138 -9.16 0.55 5.83
CA ARG A 138 -8.11 -0.25 5.19
C ARG A 138 -7.99 0.11 3.73
N TRP A 139 -6.76 0.13 3.23
CA TRP A 139 -6.49 0.36 1.82
C TRP A 139 -5.16 -0.27 1.41
N VAL A 140 -4.95 -0.32 0.10
CA VAL A 140 -3.77 -0.88 -0.55
C VAL A 140 -3.12 0.19 -1.43
N THR A 141 -1.79 0.19 -1.47
CA THR A 141 -0.98 0.93 -2.44
C THR A 141 0.02 -0.01 -3.12
N TYR A 142 0.48 0.35 -4.32
CA TYR A 142 1.45 -0.42 -5.10
C TYR A 142 2.74 0.38 -5.31
N ASP A 143 3.89 -0.29 -5.34
CA ASP A 143 5.21 0.31 -5.61
C ASP A 143 5.47 0.54 -7.12
N ILE A 144 4.44 0.56 -7.96
CA ILE A 144 4.54 0.66 -9.43
C ILE A 144 4.48 2.12 -9.87
N THR A 145 5.45 2.55 -10.69
CA THR A 145 5.65 3.92 -11.19
C THR A 145 4.67 4.38 -12.29
N SER A 146 3.44 3.85 -12.36
CA SER A 146 2.47 4.34 -13.36
C SER A 146 1.72 5.57 -12.84
N GLY A 147 2.38 6.73 -12.91
CA GLY A 147 1.75 8.05 -13.07
C GLY A 147 0.67 8.48 -12.06
N VAL A 148 1.08 9.39 -11.17
CA VAL A 148 0.25 10.34 -10.39
C VAL A 148 -0.77 9.70 -9.43
N TRP A 149 -0.36 9.71 -8.16
CA TRP A 149 -1.13 9.27 -7.01
C TRP A 149 -2.47 10.01 -6.83
N GLY A 150 -3.49 9.22 -6.51
CA GLY A 150 -4.88 9.62 -6.29
C GLY A 150 -5.30 9.63 -4.81
N THR A 151 -4.55 10.30 -3.96
CA THR A 151 -5.07 10.74 -2.65
C THR A 151 -4.69 12.21 -2.53
N ASP A 152 -5.66 13.01 -2.15
CA ASP A 152 -5.51 14.46 -2.09
C ASP A 152 -4.34 14.79 -1.15
N PRO A 153 -3.44 15.74 -1.47
CA PRO A 153 -2.50 16.30 -0.49
C PRO A 153 -3.16 16.63 0.85
N ALA A 154 -4.44 17.00 0.85
CA ALA A 154 -5.24 17.18 2.06
C ALA A 154 -5.42 15.89 2.89
N GLN A 155 -5.56 14.73 2.25
CA GLN A 155 -5.64 13.44 2.93
C GLN A 155 -4.30 13.01 3.54
N ILE A 156 -3.17 13.28 2.88
CA ILE A 156 -1.84 13.06 3.49
C ILE A 156 -1.67 13.96 4.71
N ALA A 157 -1.95 15.25 4.57
CA ALA A 157 -1.86 16.20 5.67
C ALA A 157 -2.77 15.80 6.83
N LYS A 158 -3.95 15.26 6.54
CA LYS A 158 -4.85 14.70 7.55
C LYS A 158 -4.23 13.48 8.25
N VAL A 159 -3.67 12.51 7.52
CA VAL A 159 -3.01 11.34 8.10
C VAL A 159 -1.83 11.76 8.99
N GLU A 160 -1.01 12.71 8.53
CA GLU A 160 0.09 13.23 9.32
C GLU A 160 -0.41 13.92 10.60
N ASN A 161 -1.46 14.72 10.52
CA ASN A 161 -2.06 15.38 11.68
C ASN A 161 -2.66 14.38 12.66
N ASP A 162 -3.45 13.41 12.18
CA ASP A 162 -4.08 12.37 12.98
C ASP A 162 -3.01 11.52 13.68
N MET A 163 -1.94 11.14 12.98
CA MET A 163 -0.81 10.40 13.56
C MET A 163 0.00 11.24 14.56
N THR A 164 0.22 12.51 14.26
CA THR A 164 0.91 13.43 15.17
C THR A 164 0.13 13.57 16.48
N GLU A 165 -1.20 13.70 16.38
CA GLU A 165 -2.10 13.72 17.54
C GLU A 165 -2.04 12.41 18.33
N ALA A 166 -2.14 11.26 17.63
CA ALA A 166 -2.11 9.96 18.27
C ALA A 166 -0.79 9.70 19.02
N VAL A 167 0.36 10.03 18.41
CA VAL A 167 1.67 9.93 19.07
C VAL A 167 1.77 10.87 20.26
N ARG A 168 1.26 12.10 20.14
CA ARG A 168 1.25 13.06 21.24
C ARG A 168 0.49 12.52 22.45
N GLN A 169 -0.70 11.98 22.23
CA GLN A 169 -1.52 11.38 23.29
C GLN A 169 -0.85 10.15 23.89
N ALA A 170 -0.28 9.27 23.06
CA ALA A 170 0.42 8.08 23.52
C ALA A 170 1.66 8.43 24.35
N LEU A 171 2.45 9.43 23.95
CA LEU A 171 3.58 9.92 24.74
C LEU A 171 3.11 10.53 26.07
N ALA A 172 2.05 11.35 26.06
CA ALA A 172 1.48 11.89 27.29
C ALA A 172 1.08 10.77 28.26
N TRP A 173 0.34 9.76 27.79
CA TRP A 173 -0.06 8.63 28.61
C TRP A 173 1.09 7.73 29.06
N ALA A 174 2.14 7.56 28.24
CA ALA A 174 3.34 6.83 28.63
C ALA A 174 4.03 7.45 29.85
N ALA A 175 3.86 8.75 30.09
CA ALA A 175 4.44 9.46 31.21
C ALA A 175 3.55 9.51 32.48
N TYR A 176 2.45 8.75 32.54
CA TYR A 176 1.59 8.68 33.73
C TYR A 176 2.42 8.49 35.03
N PRO A 177 2.12 9.22 36.13
CA PRO A 177 0.96 10.10 36.35
C PRO A 177 1.12 11.56 35.87
N TYR A 178 2.17 11.86 35.09
CA TYR A 178 2.48 13.22 34.64
C TYR A 178 1.90 13.56 33.26
N GLN A 179 0.86 12.84 32.81
CA GLN A 179 0.32 12.96 31.46
C GLN A 179 -0.13 14.39 31.12
N ASP A 180 -0.70 15.13 32.06
CA ASP A 180 -1.19 16.49 31.81
C ASP A 180 -0.04 17.48 31.59
N SER A 181 1.03 17.35 32.39
CA SER A 181 2.25 18.15 32.23
C SER A 181 2.93 17.82 30.90
N VAL A 182 3.02 16.53 30.53
CA VAL A 182 3.57 16.13 29.23
C VAL A 182 2.69 16.58 28.07
N ALA A 183 1.37 16.50 28.19
CA ALA A 183 0.44 16.99 27.18
C ALA A 183 0.65 18.49 26.90
N ARG A 184 0.89 19.30 27.94
CA ARG A 184 1.26 20.71 27.79
C ARG A 184 2.61 20.89 27.08
N VAL A 185 3.62 20.09 27.44
CA VAL A 185 4.94 20.14 26.80
C VAL A 185 4.87 19.84 25.31
N LEU A 186 4.05 18.87 24.93
CA LEU A 186 3.94 18.41 23.54
C LEU A 186 2.86 19.17 22.75
N ALA A 187 2.10 20.06 23.39
CA ALA A 187 1.01 20.80 22.75
C ALA A 187 1.52 21.60 21.54
N GLY A 188 0.85 21.44 20.39
CA GLY A 188 1.20 22.14 19.15
C GLY A 188 2.51 21.68 18.49
N ARG A 189 3.22 20.69 19.05
CA ARG A 189 4.44 20.13 18.44
C ARG A 189 4.09 19.10 17.37
N ASP A 190 4.84 19.15 16.27
CA ASP A 190 4.88 18.11 15.26
C ASP A 190 5.76 16.93 15.72
N LEU A 191 5.76 15.82 14.97
CA LEU A 191 6.50 14.61 15.32
C LEU A 191 8.02 14.83 15.43
N TYR A 192 8.60 15.66 14.56
CA TYR A 192 10.03 15.97 14.58
C TYR A 192 10.40 16.77 15.82
N SER A 193 9.57 17.74 16.19
CA SER A 193 9.71 18.57 17.38
C SER A 193 9.53 17.74 18.65
N MET A 194 8.54 16.83 18.67
CA MET A 194 8.38 15.89 19.78
C MET A 194 9.62 14.98 19.92
N ASN A 195 10.10 14.41 18.82
CA ASN A 195 11.31 13.60 18.81
C ASN A 195 12.54 14.38 19.30
N ALA A 196 12.72 15.63 18.87
CA ALA A 196 13.82 16.48 19.33
C ALA A 196 13.76 16.73 20.84
N VAL A 197 12.57 17.01 21.37
CA VAL A 197 12.33 17.29 22.78
C VAL A 197 12.59 16.06 23.67
N ILE A 198 12.19 14.86 23.26
CA ILE A 198 12.42 13.62 24.05
C ILE A 198 13.81 13.01 23.84
N ASN A 199 14.61 13.53 22.91
CA ASN A 199 15.92 12.99 22.56
C ASN A 199 17.03 13.47 23.49
N ASP A 200 16.87 14.64 24.09
CA ASP A 200 17.88 15.28 24.92
C ASP A 200 17.27 15.85 26.20
N TRP A 201 17.93 15.61 27.32
CA TRP A 201 17.46 16.06 28.63
C TRP A 201 17.38 17.59 28.71
N SER A 202 18.33 18.32 28.10
CA SER A 202 18.33 19.78 28.15
C SER A 202 17.15 20.35 27.36
N SER A 203 16.89 19.81 26.16
CA SER A 203 15.71 20.19 25.36
C SER A 203 14.40 19.86 26.07
N TRP A 204 14.31 18.67 26.69
CA TRP A 204 13.17 18.27 27.50
C TRP A 204 12.93 19.23 28.67
N TRP A 205 13.98 19.48 29.46
CA TRP A 205 13.89 20.30 30.66
C TRP A 205 13.46 21.73 30.34
N TYR A 206 14.00 22.31 29.26
CA TYR A 206 13.60 23.64 28.81
C TYR A 206 12.11 23.67 28.43
N ALA A 207 11.67 22.73 27.59
CA ALA A 207 10.27 22.63 27.18
C ALA A 207 9.32 22.36 28.36
N TRP A 208 9.76 21.54 29.33
CA TRP A 208 9.02 21.27 30.56
C TRP A 208 8.80 22.52 31.41
N ARG A 209 9.86 23.33 31.60
CA ARG A 209 9.76 24.57 32.36
C ARG A 209 8.81 25.56 31.70
N GLU A 210 8.94 25.78 30.39
CA GLU A 210 8.06 26.70 29.66
C GLU A 210 6.58 26.28 29.72
N ALA A 211 6.31 24.97 29.66
CA ALA A 211 4.95 24.44 29.71
C ALA A 211 4.33 24.43 31.12
N ASN A 212 5.16 24.55 32.16
CA ASN A 212 4.73 24.49 33.56
C ASN A 212 5.20 25.75 34.30
N TRP A 213 4.36 26.80 34.25
CA TRP A 213 4.67 28.13 34.80
C TRP A 213 5.18 28.10 36.25
N LEU A 214 4.62 27.24 37.12
CA LEU A 214 5.06 27.06 38.51
C LEU A 214 6.52 26.60 38.60
N CYS A 215 6.97 25.78 37.66
CA CYS A 215 8.36 25.34 37.58
C CYS A 215 9.28 26.43 37.02
N GLN A 216 8.79 27.24 36.09
CA GLN A 216 9.57 28.33 35.52
C GLN A 216 9.91 29.36 36.60
N GLU A 217 8.89 29.86 37.31
CA GLU A 217 9.05 30.85 38.36
C GLU A 217 9.93 30.32 39.50
N SER A 218 9.59 29.16 40.07
CA SER A 218 10.32 28.59 41.23
C SER A 218 11.80 28.33 40.92
N CYS A 219 12.11 27.81 39.72
CA CYS A 219 13.50 27.57 39.32
C CYS A 219 14.28 28.83 38.95
N ASP A 220 13.63 29.86 38.40
CA ASP A 220 14.30 31.14 38.17
C ASP A 220 14.64 31.81 39.50
N TYR A 221 13.72 31.84 40.47
CA TYR A 221 13.97 32.41 41.80
C TYR A 221 15.09 31.67 42.58
N CYS A 222 15.15 30.34 42.51
CA CYS A 222 16.20 29.58 43.17
C CYS A 222 17.61 29.90 42.63
N ARG A 223 17.73 30.24 41.33
CA ARG A 223 19.01 30.57 40.69
C ARG A 223 19.65 31.87 41.21
N TRP A 224 18.86 32.81 41.72
CA TRP A 224 19.34 34.16 42.05
C TRP A 224 19.68 34.38 43.53
N ASP A 225 19.17 33.58 44.47
CA ASP A 225 19.49 33.74 45.90
C ASP A 225 19.27 32.45 46.72
N GLU A 226 20.32 31.63 46.86
CA GLU A 226 20.30 30.39 47.66
C GLU A 226 20.01 30.62 49.16
N ARG A 227 20.05 31.86 49.67
CA ARG A 227 19.99 32.13 51.13
C ARG A 227 18.64 32.62 51.65
N TYR A 228 17.70 33.04 50.80
CA TYR A 228 16.44 33.65 51.24
C TYR A 228 15.16 32.90 50.82
N HIS A 229 15.26 31.84 50.01
CA HIS A 229 14.09 31.17 49.43
C HIS A 229 14.15 29.63 49.47
N GLU A 230 14.32 29.04 50.66
CA GLU A 230 14.27 27.57 50.86
C GLU A 230 13.02 26.92 50.23
N GLY A 231 11.87 27.62 50.25
CA GLY A 231 10.63 27.14 49.63
C GLY A 231 10.67 27.07 48.10
N ALA A 232 11.23 28.07 47.42
CA ALA A 232 11.28 28.13 45.95
C ALA A 232 12.26 27.08 45.38
N CYS A 233 13.38 26.84 46.06
CA CYS A 233 14.31 25.78 45.67
C CYS A 233 13.70 24.38 45.83
N THR A 234 12.93 24.14 46.90
CA THR A 234 12.26 22.85 47.12
C THR A 234 11.22 22.54 46.02
N GLU A 235 10.47 23.55 45.57
CA GLU A 235 9.51 23.38 44.46
C GLU A 235 10.21 23.14 43.11
N CYS A 236 11.33 23.81 42.86
CA CYS A 236 12.14 23.57 41.67
C CYS A 236 12.72 22.15 41.64
N GLU A 237 13.24 21.66 42.77
CA GLU A 237 13.73 20.28 42.90
C GLU A 237 12.62 19.25 42.66
N ARG A 238 11.43 19.47 43.24
CA ARG A 238 10.27 18.62 42.96
C ARG A 238 9.95 18.62 41.47
N CYS A 239 9.92 19.79 40.83
CA CYS A 239 9.64 19.87 39.41
C CYS A 239 10.71 19.17 38.56
N GLN A 240 11.99 19.31 38.91
CA GLN A 240 13.08 18.62 38.23
C GLN A 240 12.97 17.10 38.36
N HIS A 241 12.57 16.61 39.54
CA HIS A 241 12.32 15.20 39.77
C HIS A 241 11.15 14.68 38.92
N GLU A 242 10.02 15.39 38.88
CA GLU A 242 8.86 15.05 38.04
C GLU A 242 9.23 15.02 36.55
N ALA A 243 9.96 16.04 36.08
CA ALA A 243 10.44 16.13 34.71
C ALA A 243 11.41 14.99 34.37
N SER A 244 12.30 14.62 35.30
CA SER A 244 13.27 13.53 35.14
C SER A 244 12.58 12.19 35.02
N TYR A 245 11.58 11.94 35.87
CA TYR A 245 10.80 10.71 35.82
C TYR A 245 9.98 10.59 34.53
N ALA A 246 9.35 11.68 34.09
CA ALA A 246 8.65 11.72 32.80
C ALA A 246 9.63 11.48 31.63
N PHE A 247 10.80 12.10 31.64
CA PHE A 247 11.81 11.94 30.60
C PHE A 247 12.35 10.50 30.50
N ASP A 248 12.62 9.84 31.62
CA ASP A 248 13.09 8.45 31.61
C ASP A 248 12.08 7.52 30.92
N LYS A 249 10.77 7.74 31.13
CA LYS A 249 9.72 6.97 30.44
C LYS A 249 9.66 7.29 28.95
N LEU A 250 9.74 8.57 28.58
CA LEU A 250 9.61 9.02 27.20
C LEU A 250 10.85 8.72 26.34
N SER A 251 12.04 8.84 26.90
CA SER A 251 13.30 8.56 26.20
C SER A 251 13.37 7.10 25.71
N ARG A 252 12.76 6.16 26.44
CA ARG A 252 12.62 4.75 26.03
C ARG A 252 11.73 4.59 24.78
N LYS A 253 10.83 5.54 24.52
CA LYS A 253 9.94 5.57 23.35
C LYS A 253 10.56 6.30 22.14
N ARG A 254 11.79 6.84 22.25
CA ARG A 254 12.48 7.51 21.14
C ARG A 254 12.54 6.66 19.87
N GLY A 255 12.94 5.39 19.99
CA GLY A 255 13.04 4.48 18.84
C GLY A 255 11.70 4.29 18.13
N TRP A 256 10.61 4.20 18.90
CA TRP A 256 9.26 4.10 18.37
C TRP A 256 8.80 5.39 17.68
N VAL A 257 9.04 6.57 18.25
CA VAL A 257 8.71 7.85 17.58
C VAL A 257 9.46 8.00 16.26
N GLN A 258 10.74 7.63 16.22
CA GLN A 258 11.53 7.61 14.98
C GLN A 258 10.97 6.63 13.95
N GLN A 259 10.47 5.47 14.37
CA GLN A 259 9.79 4.53 13.48
C GLN A 259 8.50 5.14 12.91
N VAL A 260 7.69 5.83 13.72
CA VAL A 260 6.48 6.51 13.25
C VAL A 260 6.81 7.62 12.25
N ILE A 261 7.84 8.43 12.52
CA ILE A 261 8.35 9.43 11.57
C ILE A 261 8.72 8.75 10.25
N GLY A 262 9.51 7.67 10.30
CA GLY A 262 9.90 6.91 9.12
C GLY A 262 8.71 6.31 8.36
N GLN A 263 7.64 5.91 9.06
CA GLN A 263 6.41 5.42 8.45
C GLN A 263 5.66 6.54 7.73
N ILE A 264 5.49 7.71 8.33
CA ILE A 264 4.84 8.86 7.67
C ILE A 264 5.68 9.34 6.49
N GLU A 265 7.01 9.35 6.60
CA GLU A 265 7.90 9.62 5.48
C GLU A 265 7.79 8.55 4.39
N ALA A 266 7.57 7.28 4.73
CA ALA A 266 7.31 6.23 3.75
C ALA A 266 5.97 6.45 3.05
N ILE A 267 4.91 6.78 3.79
CA ILE A 267 3.61 7.18 3.24
C ILE A 267 3.80 8.38 2.31
N LYS A 268 4.40 9.48 2.80
CA LYS A 268 4.67 10.68 2.01
C LYS A 268 5.50 10.38 0.76
N ARG A 269 6.53 9.55 0.85
CA ARG A 269 7.37 9.18 -0.31
C ARG A 269 6.60 8.35 -1.32
N ALA A 270 5.85 7.34 -0.87
CA ALA A 270 4.95 6.56 -1.72
C ALA A 270 3.99 7.49 -2.50
N ASN A 271 3.57 8.58 -1.86
CA ASN A 271 2.56 9.51 -2.39
C ASN A 271 3.12 10.66 -3.24
N GLN A 272 4.26 11.24 -2.85
CA GLN A 272 4.87 12.40 -3.50
C GLN A 272 5.70 12.03 -4.73
N GLN A 273 6.21 10.81 -4.79
CA GLN A 273 7.16 10.43 -5.84
C GLN A 273 6.47 9.83 -7.07
N GLY A 274 5.20 9.40 -6.99
CA GLY A 274 4.65 8.53 -8.04
C GLY A 274 5.50 7.27 -8.23
N GLY A 275 6.03 6.74 -7.10
CA GLY A 275 7.14 5.77 -7.07
C GLY A 275 8.52 6.44 -7.03
N LEU A 276 9.44 5.89 -6.24
CA LEU A 276 10.82 6.37 -6.10
C LEU A 276 11.49 6.61 -7.48
N PRO A 277 12.17 7.76 -7.73
CA PRO A 277 12.98 7.95 -8.95
C PRO A 277 14.27 7.11 -9.00
N SER A 278 14.36 6.04 -8.21
CA SER A 278 15.57 5.21 -8.14
C SER A 278 15.31 3.85 -7.52
N VAL A 279 14.29 3.10 -7.95
CA VAL A 279 14.33 1.63 -8.13
C VAL A 279 13.18 1.28 -9.09
N ASP A 280 13.41 1.38 -10.39
CA ASP A 280 12.45 1.02 -11.46
C ASP A 280 12.13 -0.49 -11.55
N MET A 281 12.29 -1.31 -10.50
CA MET A 281 12.69 -2.71 -10.71
C MET A 281 12.08 -3.78 -9.79
N PHE A 282 10.86 -3.65 -9.25
CA PHE A 282 10.25 -4.81 -8.58
C PHE A 282 8.91 -5.24 -9.11
N ALA A 283 7.94 -4.34 -9.21
CA ALA A 283 6.62 -4.72 -9.71
C ALA A 283 6.51 -4.61 -11.23
N ASP A 284 7.18 -3.62 -11.85
CA ASP A 284 7.39 -3.61 -13.31
C ASP A 284 8.32 -4.74 -13.74
N ASP A 285 9.42 -4.99 -13.01
CA ASP A 285 10.29 -6.16 -13.23
C ASP A 285 9.56 -7.48 -12.99
N ALA A 286 8.72 -7.60 -11.97
CA ALA A 286 7.95 -8.83 -11.75
C ALA A 286 6.93 -9.02 -12.87
N ALA A 287 6.20 -7.98 -13.26
CA ALA A 287 5.28 -8.04 -14.40
C ALA A 287 6.02 -8.47 -15.67
N HIS A 288 7.13 -7.83 -16.00
CA HIS A 288 7.95 -8.14 -17.17
C HIS A 288 8.60 -9.52 -17.09
N ALA A 289 9.08 -9.95 -15.92
CA ALA A 289 9.69 -11.27 -15.72
C ALA A 289 8.65 -12.39 -15.86
N PHE A 290 7.47 -12.22 -15.26
CA PHE A 290 6.37 -13.18 -15.40
C PHE A 290 5.80 -13.17 -16.82
N TYR A 291 5.72 -12.01 -17.47
CA TYR A 291 5.35 -11.94 -18.89
C TYR A 291 6.38 -12.67 -19.76
N ALA A 292 7.67 -12.39 -19.58
CA ALA A 292 8.78 -13.00 -20.30
C ALA A 292 8.78 -14.53 -20.16
N ALA A 293 8.58 -15.03 -18.94
CA ALA A 293 8.50 -16.45 -18.63
C ALA A 293 7.34 -17.17 -19.33
N ASN A 294 6.28 -16.44 -19.69
CA ASN A 294 5.08 -16.97 -20.35
C ASN A 294 4.95 -16.52 -21.82
N THR A 295 6.02 -15.99 -22.42
CA THR A 295 5.96 -15.49 -23.80
C THR A 295 5.59 -16.60 -24.79
N PRO A 296 4.73 -16.30 -25.79
CA PRO A 296 4.35 -17.28 -26.80
C PRO A 296 5.59 -17.77 -27.57
N PRO A 297 5.91 -19.08 -27.58
CA PRO A 297 7.10 -19.59 -28.25
C PRO A 297 7.04 -19.43 -29.78
N MET A 298 5.84 -19.27 -30.35
CA MET A 298 5.61 -19.01 -31.76
C MET A 298 5.59 -17.51 -32.11
N GLY A 299 5.72 -16.63 -31.11
CA GLY A 299 5.85 -15.19 -31.28
C GLY A 299 7.26 -14.82 -31.73
N LYS A 300 7.35 -13.90 -32.69
CA LYS A 300 8.62 -13.28 -33.12
C LYS A 300 9.09 -12.24 -32.11
N LEU A 301 8.14 -11.47 -31.56
CA LEU A 301 8.38 -10.43 -30.57
C LEU A 301 7.16 -10.38 -29.65
N SER A 302 7.36 -10.38 -28.34
CA SER A 302 6.27 -10.24 -27.36
C SER A 302 6.71 -9.32 -26.24
N TRP A 303 5.88 -8.36 -25.85
CA TRP A 303 6.19 -7.39 -24.81
C TRP A 303 4.92 -6.82 -24.17
N ILE A 304 5.07 -6.23 -22.99
CA ILE A 304 4.06 -5.38 -22.36
C ILE A 304 4.16 -4.00 -23.00
N TRP A 305 3.07 -3.50 -23.56
CA TRP A 305 3.07 -2.18 -24.22
C TRP A 305 2.34 -1.10 -23.41
N LYS A 306 1.51 -1.50 -22.43
CA LYS A 306 0.84 -0.59 -21.50
C LYS A 306 0.59 -1.32 -20.17
N LEU A 307 0.78 -0.60 -19.07
CA LEU A 307 0.47 -1.04 -17.71
C LEU A 307 -0.29 0.10 -17.02
N VAL A 308 -1.41 -0.24 -16.36
CA VAL A 308 -2.28 0.71 -15.66
C VAL A 308 -2.50 0.23 -14.24
N VAL A 309 -2.19 1.05 -13.25
CA VAL A 309 -2.44 0.75 -11.84
C VAL A 309 -3.72 1.46 -11.39
N HIS A 310 -4.70 0.69 -10.96
CA HIS A 310 -5.93 1.16 -10.36
C HIS A 310 -5.76 1.25 -8.84
N GLU A 311 -5.07 2.30 -8.38
CA GLU A 311 -4.74 2.55 -6.96
C GLU A 311 -5.63 3.59 -6.27
N SER A 312 -6.40 4.38 -7.02
CA SER A 312 -7.31 5.37 -6.44
C SER A 312 -8.57 4.71 -5.90
N ARG A 313 -8.95 5.01 -4.66
CA ARG A 313 -10.18 4.46 -4.05
C ARG A 313 -11.48 4.88 -4.77
N ASN A 314 -11.43 5.93 -5.57
CA ASN A 314 -12.55 6.41 -6.37
C ASN A 314 -12.59 5.74 -7.76
N ASP A 315 -11.55 5.00 -8.13
CA ASP A 315 -11.53 4.21 -9.36
C ASP A 315 -12.44 2.98 -9.18
N PRO A 316 -13.42 2.74 -10.06
CA PRO A 316 -14.26 1.54 -9.99
C PRO A 316 -13.45 0.24 -10.07
N TYR A 317 -12.25 0.26 -10.64
CA TYR A 317 -11.37 -0.89 -10.81
C TYR A 317 -10.36 -1.07 -9.66
N TYR A 318 -10.46 -0.26 -8.60
CA TYR A 318 -9.62 -0.38 -7.41
C TYR A 318 -9.97 -1.60 -6.54
N PRO A 319 -8.98 -2.26 -5.91
CA PRO A 319 -7.53 -2.17 -6.15
C PRO A 319 -7.08 -3.21 -7.19
N SER A 320 -6.52 -2.79 -8.31
CA SER A 320 -6.00 -3.74 -9.31
C SER A 320 -4.88 -3.15 -10.17
N VAL A 321 -4.21 -4.03 -10.91
CA VAL A 321 -3.23 -3.67 -11.94
C VAL A 321 -3.64 -4.34 -13.24
N THR A 322 -3.69 -3.57 -14.32
CA THR A 322 -4.06 -4.01 -15.66
C THR A 322 -2.83 -3.98 -16.57
N VAL A 323 -2.55 -5.08 -17.25
CA VAL A 323 -1.37 -5.26 -18.12
C VAL A 323 -1.82 -5.59 -19.53
N TYR A 324 -1.33 -4.81 -20.49
CA TYR A 324 -1.60 -4.99 -21.92
C TYR A 324 -0.38 -5.59 -22.61
N GLY A 325 -0.54 -6.82 -23.08
CA GLY A 325 0.46 -7.57 -23.84
C GLY A 325 0.22 -7.45 -25.34
N ARG A 326 1.30 -7.46 -26.11
CA ARG A 326 1.25 -7.58 -27.58
C ARG A 326 2.26 -8.62 -28.03
N THR A 327 1.84 -9.47 -28.96
CA THR A 327 2.70 -10.44 -29.63
C THR A 327 2.61 -10.30 -31.14
N LEU A 328 3.77 -10.16 -31.78
CA LEU A 328 3.94 -10.23 -33.23
C LEU A 328 4.32 -11.64 -33.64
N PHE A 329 3.73 -12.16 -34.72
CA PHE A 329 4.10 -13.45 -35.30
C PHE A 329 4.05 -13.43 -36.82
N ASN A 330 4.84 -14.31 -37.45
CA ASN A 330 4.86 -14.45 -38.90
C ASN A 330 3.73 -15.39 -39.36
N GLY A 331 3.08 -15.06 -40.48
CA GLY A 331 2.13 -15.96 -41.14
C GLY A 331 2.79 -17.26 -41.61
N LEU A 332 2.06 -18.38 -41.54
CA LEU A 332 2.49 -19.67 -42.08
C LEU A 332 2.44 -19.69 -43.62
N PHE A 333 1.48 -18.97 -44.21
CA PHE A 333 1.25 -18.85 -45.64
C PHE A 333 1.48 -17.41 -46.13
N ALA A 334 2.53 -16.76 -45.62
CA ALA A 334 2.90 -15.40 -45.97
C ALA A 334 2.91 -15.19 -47.50
N ARG A 335 2.18 -14.17 -47.97
CA ARG A 335 2.01 -13.82 -49.41
C ARG A 335 1.42 -14.92 -50.29
N LEU A 336 0.82 -15.98 -49.74
CA LEU A 336 0.12 -16.99 -50.55
C LEU A 336 -0.98 -16.29 -51.36
N PHE A 337 -0.81 -16.29 -52.68
CA PHE A 337 -1.64 -15.54 -53.64
C PHE A 337 -1.79 -14.03 -53.35
N ASN A 338 -0.86 -13.41 -52.59
CA ASN A 338 -0.96 -12.05 -52.05
C ASN A 338 -2.21 -11.79 -51.19
N VAL A 339 -2.88 -12.84 -50.70
CA VAL A 339 -4.09 -12.71 -49.86
C VAL A 339 -3.72 -12.57 -48.39
N PHE A 340 -2.64 -13.23 -47.95
CA PHE A 340 -2.23 -13.29 -46.54
C PHE A 340 -1.07 -12.32 -46.26
N GLN A 341 -1.09 -11.71 -45.07
CA GLN A 341 -0.03 -10.81 -44.60
C GLN A 341 1.21 -11.57 -44.13
N ASP A 342 2.37 -10.91 -44.17
CA ASP A 342 3.64 -11.48 -43.69
C ASP A 342 3.68 -11.59 -42.16
N GLN A 343 3.05 -10.65 -41.47
CA GLN A 343 3.05 -10.53 -40.02
C GLN A 343 1.66 -10.16 -39.51
N TYR A 344 1.33 -10.70 -38.34
CA TYR A 344 0.12 -10.42 -37.60
C TYR A 344 0.49 -10.01 -36.18
N SER A 345 -0.38 -9.22 -35.54
CA SER A 345 -0.30 -8.87 -34.13
C SER A 345 -1.52 -9.40 -33.40
N VAL A 346 -1.31 -9.96 -32.21
CA VAL A 346 -2.38 -10.21 -31.24
C VAL A 346 -2.13 -9.40 -29.99
N ASP A 347 -3.20 -8.81 -29.48
CA ASP A 347 -3.19 -8.05 -28.25
C ASP A 347 -3.97 -8.80 -27.19
N ALA A 348 -3.50 -8.72 -25.96
CA ALA A 348 -4.16 -9.27 -24.80
C ALA A 348 -4.16 -8.28 -23.65
N CYS A 349 -5.11 -8.44 -22.74
CA CYS A 349 -5.19 -7.65 -21.54
C CYS A 349 -5.48 -8.58 -20.37
N GLY A 350 -4.71 -8.46 -19.30
CA GLY A 350 -4.92 -9.16 -18.05
C GLY A 350 -5.06 -8.18 -16.89
N GLN A 351 -5.82 -8.56 -15.87
CA GLN A 351 -6.01 -7.76 -14.66
C GLN A 351 -5.73 -8.61 -13.41
N GLY A 352 -4.87 -8.11 -12.52
CA GLY A 352 -4.59 -8.69 -11.21
C GLY A 352 -5.21 -7.82 -10.13
N GLY A 353 -6.03 -8.39 -9.26
CA GLY A 353 -6.63 -7.67 -8.12
C GLY A 353 -5.89 -7.97 -6.81
N THR A 354 -5.79 -6.96 -5.94
CA THR A 354 -5.42 -7.20 -4.53
C THR A 354 -6.67 -7.34 -3.69
N PHE A 355 -6.67 -8.27 -2.73
CA PHE A 355 -7.80 -8.47 -1.83
C PHE A 355 -7.39 -8.14 -0.40
N TYR A 356 -8.29 -7.50 0.33
CA TYR A 356 -8.16 -7.24 1.77
C TYR A 356 -9.50 -7.48 2.47
N ARG A 357 -9.52 -7.54 3.80
CA ARG A 357 -10.78 -7.68 4.56
C ARG A 357 -11.49 -6.33 4.65
N ASP A 358 -12.80 -6.32 4.43
CA ASP A 358 -13.63 -5.11 4.56
C ASP A 358 -13.69 -4.66 6.04
N PRO A 359 -13.19 -3.45 6.38
CA PRO A 359 -13.24 -2.90 7.74
C PRO A 359 -14.64 -2.96 8.36
N LYS A 360 -15.69 -2.70 7.56
CA LYS A 360 -17.09 -2.66 8.05
C LYS A 360 -17.59 -4.02 8.53
N SER A 361 -16.95 -5.08 8.07
CA SER A 361 -17.26 -6.46 8.47
C SER A 361 -16.39 -6.96 9.61
N GLN A 362 -15.40 -6.16 10.03
CA GLN A 362 -14.51 -6.43 11.15
C GLN A 362 -14.94 -5.64 12.39
N THR A 363 -16.19 -5.79 12.82
CA THR A 363 -16.67 -5.17 14.06
C THR A 363 -16.26 -5.97 15.29
N GLY A 364 -15.60 -5.36 16.26
CA GLY A 364 -15.28 -5.96 17.56
C GLY A 364 -13.95 -5.48 18.13
N ASP A 365 -13.70 -5.86 19.38
CA ASP A 365 -12.51 -5.49 20.14
C ASP A 365 -11.38 -6.51 19.89
N TYR A 366 -10.31 -6.11 19.20
CA TYR A 366 -9.23 -7.03 18.80
C TYR A 366 -7.96 -6.88 19.64
N THR A 367 -7.36 -8.02 20.00
CA THR A 367 -6.08 -8.07 20.76
C THR A 367 -4.97 -8.83 20.02
N GLY A 368 -5.24 -9.25 18.78
CA GLY A 368 -4.35 -10.07 17.97
C GLY A 368 -4.63 -9.94 16.46
N PRO A 369 -4.01 -10.80 15.63
CA PRO A 369 -4.18 -10.75 14.18
C PRO A 369 -5.64 -10.90 13.77
N VAL A 370 -6.06 -10.15 12.74
CA VAL A 370 -7.46 -10.13 12.25
C VAL A 370 -7.59 -10.69 10.83
N ASN A 371 -6.61 -11.50 10.41
CA ASN A 371 -6.54 -12.08 9.06
C ASN A 371 -7.72 -13.01 8.73
N ASP A 372 -8.32 -13.62 9.77
CA ASP A 372 -9.45 -14.55 9.66
C ASP A 372 -10.81 -13.91 9.95
N VAL A 373 -10.84 -12.62 10.28
CA VAL A 373 -12.07 -11.92 10.67
C VAL A 373 -12.56 -11.02 9.54
N GLY A 374 -13.88 -11.00 9.35
CA GLY A 374 -14.54 -10.17 8.33
C GLY A 374 -14.63 -10.82 6.96
N LYS A 375 -15.33 -10.16 6.06
CA LYS A 375 -15.50 -10.54 4.65
C LYS A 375 -14.35 -10.01 3.83
N TRP A 376 -13.92 -10.76 2.83
CA TRP A 376 -13.04 -10.23 1.79
C TRP A 376 -13.75 -9.14 0.99
N THR A 377 -13.00 -8.14 0.56
CA THR A 377 -13.48 -7.17 -0.41
C THR A 377 -13.90 -7.89 -1.70
N LYS A 378 -14.91 -7.33 -2.37
CA LYS A 378 -15.33 -7.84 -3.67
C LYS A 378 -14.18 -7.66 -4.67
N ALA A 379 -14.00 -8.63 -5.55
CA ALA A 379 -13.11 -8.48 -6.69
C ALA A 379 -13.46 -7.21 -7.48
N PRO A 380 -12.45 -6.42 -7.89
CA PRO A 380 -12.68 -5.31 -8.78
C PRO A 380 -13.38 -5.79 -10.07
N PRO A 381 -14.26 -4.97 -10.67
CA PRO A 381 -14.77 -5.25 -11.99
C PRO A 381 -13.64 -5.31 -13.02
N ASP A 382 -13.90 -6.00 -14.12
CA ASP A 382 -12.96 -6.12 -15.24
C ASP A 382 -12.64 -4.72 -15.83
N ALA A 383 -11.36 -4.35 -15.87
CA ALA A 383 -10.83 -3.08 -16.34
C ALA A 383 -10.26 -3.16 -17.76
N CYS A 384 -10.13 -4.37 -18.32
CA CYS A 384 -9.51 -4.55 -19.61
C CYS A 384 -10.27 -3.83 -20.73
N TRP A 385 -9.55 -2.97 -21.46
CA TRP A 385 -10.07 -2.18 -22.58
C TRP A 385 -11.12 -1.13 -22.19
N LYS A 386 -11.10 -0.67 -20.93
CA LYS A 386 -12.04 0.34 -20.38
C LYS A 386 -11.36 1.60 -19.84
N ASP A 387 -10.11 1.78 -20.27
CA ASP A 387 -9.11 2.74 -19.80
C ASP A 387 -8.96 3.98 -20.69
#